data_AF-A0A086PUC4-F1
#
_entry.id   AF-A0A086PUC4-F1
#
_cell.length_a   1.000
_cell.length_b   1.000
_cell.length_c   1.000
_cell.angle_alpha   90.00
_cell.angle_beta   90.00
_cell.angle_gamma   90.00
#
_symmetry.space_group_name_H-M   'P 1'
#
loop_
_entity.id
_entity.type
_entity.pdbx_description
1 polymer ?
#
loop_
_entity_poly.entity_id
_entity_poly.type
_entity_poly.pdbx_seq_one_letter_code
_entity_poly.pdbx_strand_id
1 'polypeptide(L)'
;VLAAVFKALNDHHVLLEGALLKPNMVTQGSDCPAKASPEEVAFYTVRALRRTVPPALPGVMFLSGGQSEEEASVNLNAMNRMGPHPWALSFSYGRALQASCLNAWKGKPANKDNAQKVLLERAKANSEAQLGKYQGGAGGAAAASSLYEKRYVY
;
A
#
# COMPACT_ATOMS: atom_id res chain seq x y z
N VAL A 1 -4.85 -16.41 8.99
CA VAL A 1 -5.56 -15.13 9.23
C VAL A 1 -6.66 -14.89 8.22
N LEU A 2 -6.38 -14.56 6.94
CA LEU A 2 -7.43 -14.20 5.96
C LEU A 2 -8.54 -15.27 5.80
N ALA A 3 -8.19 -16.56 5.77
CA ALA A 3 -9.20 -17.63 5.73
C ALA A 3 -10.18 -17.58 6.92
N ALA A 4 -9.68 -17.31 8.14
CA ALA A 4 -10.52 -17.16 9.32
C ALA A 4 -11.37 -15.88 9.26
N VAL A 5 -10.83 -14.78 8.71
CA VAL A 5 -11.58 -13.53 8.49
C VAL A 5 -12.77 -13.79 7.56
N PHE A 6 -12.55 -14.36 6.38
CA PHE A 6 -13.64 -14.59 5.43
C PHE A 6 -14.65 -15.64 5.92
N LYS A 7 -14.22 -16.63 6.72
CA LYS A 7 -15.16 -17.51 7.42
C LYS A 7 -16.04 -16.74 8.40
N ALA A 8 -15.45 -15.88 9.23
CA ALA A 8 -16.22 -15.06 10.16
C ALA A 8 -17.17 -14.08 9.44
N LEU A 9 -16.74 -13.45 8.35
CA LEU A 9 -17.61 -12.60 7.54
C LEU A 9 -18.81 -13.36 6.98
N ASN A 10 -18.60 -14.61 6.53
CA ASN A 10 -19.69 -15.46 6.05
C ASN A 10 -20.65 -15.88 7.18
N ASP A 11 -20.12 -16.25 8.34
CA ASP A 11 -20.92 -16.62 9.53
C ASP A 11 -21.79 -15.47 10.03
N HIS A 12 -21.29 -14.24 9.87
CA HIS A 12 -22.00 -13.02 10.25
C HIS A 12 -22.78 -12.40 9.09
N HIS A 13 -22.98 -13.14 7.99
CA HIS A 13 -23.80 -12.75 6.84
C HIS A 13 -23.40 -11.39 6.22
N VAL A 14 -22.10 -11.07 6.23
CA VAL A 14 -21.58 -9.84 5.63
C VAL A 14 -21.65 -9.95 4.11
N LEU A 15 -22.27 -8.94 3.47
CA LEU A 15 -22.29 -8.78 2.02
C LEU A 15 -20.90 -8.34 1.52
N LEU A 16 -20.20 -9.22 0.80
CA LEU A 16 -18.82 -8.96 0.37
C LEU A 16 -18.75 -7.90 -0.74
N GLU A 17 -19.77 -7.82 -1.59
CA GLU A 17 -19.90 -6.86 -2.68
C GLU A 17 -19.92 -5.41 -2.18
N GLY A 18 -20.35 -5.20 -0.94
CA GLY A 18 -20.37 -3.90 -0.26
C GLY A 18 -19.20 -3.67 0.71
N ALA A 19 -18.18 -4.54 0.70
CA ALA A 19 -17.06 -4.50 1.63
C ALA A 19 -15.72 -4.25 0.93
N LEU A 20 -14.71 -3.87 1.72
CA LEU A 20 -13.31 -3.75 1.26
C LEU A 20 -12.39 -4.44 2.26
N LEU A 21 -11.29 -5.00 1.76
CA LEU A 21 -10.24 -5.56 2.61
C LEU A 21 -9.05 -4.61 2.66
N LYS A 22 -8.55 -4.31 3.87
CA LYS A 22 -7.30 -3.55 4.07
C LYS A 22 -6.24 -4.44 4.75
N PRO A 23 -5.53 -5.28 3.98
CA PRO A 23 -4.50 -6.16 4.53
C PRO A 23 -3.12 -5.49 4.46
N ASN A 24 -2.16 -6.06 5.16
CA ASN A 24 -0.74 -5.84 4.88
C ASN A 24 -0.34 -6.53 3.55
N MET A 25 0.66 -5.97 2.87
CA MET A 25 1.41 -6.73 1.87
C MET A 25 2.20 -7.85 2.56
N VAL A 26 2.55 -8.91 1.82
CA VAL A 26 3.37 -10.01 2.33
C VAL A 26 4.83 -9.65 2.12
N THR A 27 5.47 -9.17 3.19
CA THR A 27 6.87 -8.73 3.21
C THR A 27 7.67 -9.51 4.25
N GLN A 28 9.00 -9.42 4.21
CA GLN A 28 9.80 -9.81 5.36
C GLN A 28 9.51 -8.93 6.59
N GLY A 29 9.87 -9.42 7.77
CA GLY A 29 9.83 -8.62 9.00
C GLY A 29 10.78 -7.42 8.95
N SER A 30 10.50 -6.40 9.77
CA SER A 30 11.31 -5.17 9.84
C SER A 30 12.79 -5.45 10.11
N ASP A 31 13.06 -6.44 10.96
CA ASP A 31 14.40 -6.80 11.45
C ASP A 31 15.08 -7.85 10.56
N CYS A 32 14.43 -8.27 9.45
CA CYS A 32 15.05 -9.18 8.49
C CYS A 32 16.14 -8.44 7.70
N PRO A 33 17.40 -8.95 7.66
CA PRO A 33 18.49 -8.28 6.97
C PRO A 33 18.34 -8.33 5.45
N ALA A 34 17.65 -9.35 4.92
CA ALA A 34 17.37 -9.49 3.50
C ALA A 34 16.03 -8.85 3.15
N LYS A 35 16.03 -7.90 2.20
CA LYS A 35 14.81 -7.30 1.64
C LYS A 35 14.41 -8.02 0.37
N ALA A 36 13.13 -8.37 0.24
CA ALA A 36 12.57 -8.91 -1.00
C ALA A 36 12.61 -7.87 -2.11
N SER A 37 12.67 -8.33 -3.35
CA SER A 37 12.32 -7.48 -4.48
C SER A 37 10.81 -7.16 -4.49
N PRO A 38 10.39 -6.07 -5.15
CA PRO A 38 8.98 -5.79 -5.36
C PRO A 38 8.22 -6.93 -6.03
N GLU A 39 8.86 -7.67 -6.95
CA GLU A 39 8.29 -8.82 -7.64
C GLU A 39 8.04 -10.00 -6.70
N GLU A 40 8.94 -10.26 -5.74
CA GLU A 40 8.73 -11.29 -4.72
C GLU A 40 7.59 -10.90 -3.78
N VAL A 41 7.57 -9.66 -3.28
CA VAL A 41 6.47 -9.14 -2.45
C VAL A 41 5.14 -9.27 -3.20
N ALA A 42 5.12 -8.88 -4.47
CA ALA A 42 3.93 -8.96 -5.31
C ALA A 42 3.44 -10.40 -5.48
N PHE A 43 4.35 -11.32 -5.82
CA PHE A 43 4.03 -12.74 -5.99
C PHE A 43 3.41 -13.33 -4.73
N TYR A 44 4.07 -13.17 -3.58
CA TYR A 44 3.59 -13.75 -2.34
C TYR A 44 2.28 -13.11 -1.86
N THR A 45 2.11 -11.80 -2.08
CA THR A 45 0.88 -11.08 -1.73
C THR A 45 -0.31 -11.54 -2.58
N VAL A 46 -0.18 -11.51 -3.91
CA VAL A 46 -1.24 -11.94 -4.83
C VAL A 46 -1.58 -13.41 -4.61
N ARG A 47 -0.58 -14.27 -4.40
CA ARG A 47 -0.79 -15.70 -4.07
C ARG A 47 -1.59 -15.89 -2.79
N ALA A 48 -1.31 -15.12 -1.74
CA ALA A 48 -2.04 -15.21 -0.48
C ALA A 48 -3.51 -14.78 -0.65
N LEU A 49 -3.76 -13.69 -1.38
CA LEU A 49 -5.11 -13.22 -1.68
C LEU A 49 -5.88 -14.25 -2.52
N ARG A 50 -5.29 -14.76 -3.61
CA ARG A 50 -5.90 -15.80 -4.48
C ARG A 50 -6.27 -17.08 -3.73
N ARG A 51 -5.58 -17.41 -2.64
CA ARG A 51 -5.87 -18.58 -1.82
C ARG A 51 -6.95 -18.35 -0.76
N THR A 52 -7.38 -17.11 -0.50
CA THR A 52 -8.20 -16.81 0.69
C THR A 52 -9.31 -15.79 0.51
N VAL A 53 -9.24 -14.92 -0.50
CA VAL A 53 -10.23 -13.86 -0.76
C VAL A 53 -11.22 -14.36 -1.80
N PRO A 54 -12.55 -14.30 -1.57
CA PRO A 54 -13.55 -14.60 -2.59
C PRO A 54 -13.64 -13.51 -3.67
N PRO A 55 -13.90 -13.85 -4.96
CA PRO A 55 -14.04 -12.89 -6.06
C PRO A 55 -15.20 -11.89 -5.91
N ALA A 56 -16.15 -12.13 -5.00
CA ALA A 56 -17.25 -11.21 -4.71
C ALA A 56 -16.81 -9.88 -4.06
N LEU A 57 -15.66 -9.85 -3.38
CA LEU A 57 -15.13 -8.62 -2.81
C LEU A 57 -14.74 -7.65 -3.94
N PRO A 58 -15.15 -6.37 -3.97
CA PRO A 58 -14.80 -5.48 -5.07
C PRO A 58 -13.33 -5.04 -5.08
N GLY A 59 -12.68 -4.97 -3.90
CA GLY A 59 -11.32 -4.44 -3.84
C GLY A 59 -10.55 -4.68 -2.56
N VAL A 60 -9.23 -4.66 -2.72
CA VAL A 60 -8.22 -4.78 -1.67
C VAL A 60 -7.40 -3.49 -1.64
N MET A 61 -7.46 -2.77 -0.53
CA MET A 61 -6.88 -1.45 -0.32
C MET A 61 -5.72 -1.56 0.67
N PHE A 62 -4.50 -1.80 0.19
CA PHE A 62 -3.37 -2.12 1.06
C PHE A 62 -3.04 -1.00 2.05
N LEU A 63 -2.69 -1.38 3.29
CA LEU A 63 -2.00 -0.48 4.21
C LEU A 63 -0.51 -0.42 3.83
N SER A 64 0.13 0.74 4.01
CA SER A 64 1.57 0.88 3.73
C SER A 64 2.45 0.25 4.83
N GLY A 65 1.93 0.16 6.07
CA GLY A 65 2.71 -0.31 7.19
C GLY A 65 3.90 0.61 7.45
N GLY A 66 5.09 0.04 7.63
CA GLY A 66 6.36 0.75 7.81
C GLY A 66 7.16 0.98 6.52
N GLN A 67 6.60 0.63 5.35
CA GLN A 67 7.27 0.84 4.07
C GLN A 67 7.52 2.33 3.83
N SER A 68 8.59 2.63 3.08
CA SER A 68 8.81 3.99 2.58
C SER A 68 7.71 4.40 1.58
N GLU A 69 7.61 5.70 1.28
CA GLU A 69 6.63 6.18 0.28
C GLU A 69 6.88 5.54 -1.09
N GLU A 70 8.15 5.40 -1.46
CA GLU A 70 8.54 4.80 -2.74
C GLU A 70 8.36 3.28 -2.75
N GLU A 71 8.76 2.59 -1.68
CA GLU A 71 8.60 1.14 -1.54
C GLU A 71 7.12 0.73 -1.65
N ALA A 72 6.23 1.47 -0.98
CA ALA A 72 4.79 1.21 -1.05
C ALA A 72 4.22 1.40 -2.47
N SER A 73 4.77 2.33 -3.25
CA SER A 73 4.37 2.59 -4.63
C SER A 73 4.87 1.50 -5.57
N VAL A 74 6.15 1.12 -5.48
CA VAL A 74 6.74 0.09 -6.36
C VAL A 74 6.17 -1.31 -6.08
N ASN A 75 5.88 -1.66 -4.83
CA ASN A 75 5.26 -2.93 -4.47
C ASN A 75 3.81 -3.02 -4.98
N LEU A 76 3.04 -1.95 -4.86
CA LEU A 76 1.69 -1.88 -5.43
C LEU A 76 1.71 -2.00 -6.95
N ASN A 77 2.67 -1.34 -7.60
CA ASN A 77 2.86 -1.41 -9.04
C ASN A 77 3.18 -2.83 -9.52
N ALA A 78 4.13 -3.49 -8.85
CA ALA A 78 4.51 -4.87 -9.16
C ALA A 78 3.32 -5.83 -9.05
N MET A 79 2.46 -5.68 -8.03
CA MET A 79 1.23 -6.46 -7.92
C MET A 79 0.27 -6.25 -9.10
N ASN A 80 0.04 -5.00 -9.51
CA ASN A 80 -0.89 -4.71 -10.61
C ASN A 80 -0.33 -5.11 -11.98
N ARG A 81 0.99 -5.16 -12.16
CA ARG A 81 1.63 -5.72 -13.37
C ARG A 81 1.41 -7.22 -13.55
N MET A 82 1.05 -7.96 -12.49
CA MET A 82 0.71 -9.39 -12.57
C MET A 82 -0.75 -9.66 -13.00
N GLY A 83 -1.53 -8.61 -13.31
CA GLY A 83 -2.95 -8.72 -13.63
C GLY A 83 -3.27 -9.44 -14.95
N PRO A 84 -4.56 -9.64 -15.25
CA PRO A 84 -5.71 -9.13 -14.49
C PRO A 84 -5.98 -9.89 -13.18
N HIS A 85 -6.61 -9.20 -12.24
CA HIS A 85 -7.03 -9.76 -10.93
C HIS A 85 -8.56 -9.71 -10.81
N PRO A 86 -9.17 -10.64 -10.05
CA PRO A 86 -10.63 -10.62 -9.82
C PRO A 86 -11.09 -9.48 -8.89
N TRP A 87 -10.16 -8.74 -8.29
CA TRP A 87 -10.39 -7.61 -7.40
C TRP A 87 -9.58 -6.41 -7.87
N ALA A 88 -10.05 -5.20 -7.57
CA ALA A 88 -9.17 -4.04 -7.63
C ALA A 88 -8.07 -4.14 -6.55
N LEU A 89 -6.81 -3.99 -6.93
CA LEU A 89 -5.69 -3.87 -5.99
C LEU A 89 -5.24 -2.41 -5.94
N SER A 90 -5.51 -1.72 -4.84
CA SER A 90 -5.23 -0.29 -4.67
C SER A 90 -4.68 0.00 -3.27
N PHE A 91 -4.63 1.26 -2.87
CA PHE A 91 -3.98 1.75 -1.66
C PHE A 91 -4.94 2.37 -0.66
N SER A 92 -4.63 2.21 0.63
CA SER A 92 -5.20 2.95 1.75
C SER A 92 -4.05 3.40 2.66
N TYR A 93 -3.28 4.38 2.17
CA TYR A 93 -2.02 4.80 2.77
C TYR A 93 -2.18 6.02 3.68
N GLY A 94 -1.54 5.96 4.84
CA GLY A 94 -1.31 7.12 5.70
C GLY A 94 0.09 7.66 5.46
N ARG A 95 1.07 7.13 6.20
CA ARG A 95 2.49 7.55 6.13
C ARG A 95 3.05 7.57 4.71
N ALA A 96 2.78 6.54 3.89
CA ALA A 96 3.30 6.47 2.52
C ALA A 96 2.71 7.52 1.54
N LEU A 97 1.69 8.28 1.95
CA LEU A 97 1.17 9.43 1.20
C LEU A 97 1.55 10.78 1.83
N GLN A 98 1.86 10.80 3.13
CA GLN A 98 1.90 12.02 3.92
C GLN A 98 3.30 12.38 4.44
N ALA A 99 4.25 11.45 4.50
CA ALA A 99 5.54 11.67 5.15
C ALA A 99 6.30 12.86 4.52
N SER A 100 6.45 12.88 3.20
CA SER A 100 7.12 13.99 2.51
C SER A 100 6.30 15.27 2.53
N CYS A 101 4.97 15.17 2.50
CA CYS A 101 4.07 16.32 2.64
C CYS A 101 4.25 17.02 4.00
N LEU A 102 4.23 16.25 5.10
CA LEU A 102 4.44 16.76 6.46
C LEU A 102 5.84 17.38 6.62
N ASN A 103 6.86 16.72 6.06
CA ASN A 103 8.25 17.21 6.07
C ASN A 103 8.43 18.51 5.27
N ALA A 104 7.68 18.67 4.18
CA ALA A 104 7.66 19.90 3.39
C ALA A 104 6.90 21.03 4.12
N TRP A 105 5.77 20.71 4.75
CA TRP A 105 4.93 21.68 5.44
C TRP A 105 5.61 22.27 6.68
N LYS A 106 6.15 21.41 7.56
CA LYS A 106 6.78 21.81 8.84
C LYS A 106 5.87 22.66 9.74
N GLY A 107 4.55 22.55 9.60
CA GLY A 107 3.58 23.38 10.33
C GLY A 107 3.54 24.85 9.93
N LYS A 108 4.24 25.26 8.85
CA LYS A 108 4.35 26.66 8.45
C LYS A 108 3.34 26.99 7.34
N PRO A 109 2.43 27.98 7.51
CA PRO A 109 1.46 28.35 6.47
C PRO A 109 2.10 28.71 5.13
N ALA A 110 3.28 29.35 5.16
CA ALA A 110 4.04 29.70 3.96
C ALA A 110 4.48 28.49 3.11
N ASN A 111 4.51 27.28 3.68
CA ASN A 111 4.92 26.06 2.98
C ASN A 111 3.74 25.26 2.42
N LYS A 112 2.49 25.75 2.56
CA LYS A 112 1.28 25.02 2.16
C LYS A 112 1.36 24.52 0.72
N ASP A 113 1.68 25.39 -0.22
CA ASP A 113 1.64 25.06 -1.65
C ASP A 113 2.71 24.01 -2.00
N ASN A 114 3.90 24.13 -1.42
CA ASN A 114 4.97 23.14 -1.60
C ASN A 114 4.56 21.77 -1.03
N ALA A 115 3.94 21.73 0.16
CA ALA A 115 3.48 20.49 0.77
C ALA A 115 2.36 19.82 -0.06
N GLN A 116 1.41 20.61 -0.56
CA GLN A 116 0.34 20.11 -1.44
C GLN A 116 0.88 19.55 -2.75
N LYS A 117 1.91 20.18 -3.34
CA LYS A 117 2.60 19.68 -4.52
C LYS A 117 3.20 18.29 -4.27
N VAL A 118 3.91 18.12 -3.16
CA VAL A 118 4.51 16.83 -2.78
C VAL A 118 3.45 15.76 -2.53
N LEU A 119 2.34 16.11 -1.87
CA LEU A 119 1.20 15.20 -1.70
C LEU A 119 0.64 14.74 -3.06
N LEU A 120 0.50 15.67 -4.02
CA LEU A 120 -0.01 15.34 -5.35
C LEU A 120 0.95 14.42 -6.13
N GLU A 121 2.26 14.61 -6.00
CA GLU A 121 3.26 13.72 -6.58
C GLU A 121 3.13 12.27 -6.05
N ARG A 122 2.85 12.11 -4.75
CA ARG A 122 2.60 10.79 -4.14
C ARG A 122 1.24 10.22 -4.49
N ALA A 123 0.21 11.04 -4.56
CA ALA A 123 -1.10 10.60 -5.04
C ALA A 123 -1.04 10.10 -6.50
N LYS A 124 -0.34 10.83 -7.38
CA LYS A 124 -0.17 10.46 -8.79
C LYS A 124 0.61 9.15 -8.94
N ALA A 125 1.73 9.00 -8.22
CA ALA A 125 2.52 7.76 -8.27
C ALA A 125 1.72 6.53 -7.83
N ASN A 126 0.96 6.63 -6.74
CA ASN A 126 0.12 5.53 -6.28
C ASN A 126 -1.06 5.27 -7.22
N SER A 127 -1.60 6.30 -7.87
CA SER A 127 -2.60 6.14 -8.94
C SER A 127 -2.03 5.40 -10.15
N GLU A 128 -0.80 5.70 -10.57
CA GLU A 128 -0.13 4.98 -11.65
C GLU A 128 0.23 3.55 -11.26
N ALA A 129 0.62 3.33 -9.99
CA ALA A 129 0.92 2.02 -9.44
C ALA A 129 -0.31 1.11 -9.39
N GLN A 130 -1.49 1.67 -9.09
CA GLN A 130 -2.77 0.95 -9.17
C GLN A 130 -3.03 0.41 -10.59
N LEU A 131 -2.56 1.12 -11.62
CA LEU A 131 -2.69 0.71 -13.02
C LEU A 131 -1.53 -0.18 -13.50
N GLY A 132 -0.52 -0.46 -12.67
CA GLY A 132 0.69 -1.16 -13.08
C GLY A 132 1.60 -0.36 -14.02
N LYS A 133 1.49 0.98 -14.00
CA LYS A 133 2.15 1.91 -14.93
C LYS A 133 3.20 2.80 -14.28
N TYR A 134 3.41 2.69 -12.97
CA TYR A 134 4.40 3.50 -12.27
C TYR A 134 5.81 3.06 -12.66
N GLN A 135 6.65 4.03 -13.04
CA GLN A 135 8.02 3.78 -13.51
C GLN A 135 9.09 4.01 -12.42
N GLY A 136 8.68 4.41 -11.22
CA GLY A 136 9.59 4.71 -10.11
C GLY A 136 10.12 6.15 -10.11
N GLY A 137 10.69 6.54 -8.97
CA GLY A 137 11.54 7.73 -8.82
C GLY A 137 10.84 9.02 -8.36
N ALA A 138 9.52 9.01 -8.16
CA ALA A 138 8.86 10.21 -7.64
C ALA A 138 9.15 10.41 -6.13
N GLY A 139 9.32 11.67 -5.72
CA GLY A 139 9.65 12.06 -4.33
C GLY A 139 11.14 11.99 -3.94
N GLY A 140 12.02 11.50 -4.81
CA GLY A 140 13.48 11.50 -4.60
C GLY A 140 13.95 10.68 -3.39
N ALA A 141 15.18 10.95 -2.91
CA ALA A 141 15.79 10.17 -1.82
C ALA A 141 15.00 10.20 -0.50
N ALA A 142 14.27 11.29 -0.22
CA ALA A 142 13.45 11.40 0.97
C ALA A 142 12.30 10.37 0.98
N ALA A 143 11.67 10.13 -0.18
CA ALA A 143 10.58 9.17 -0.32
C ALA A 143 11.03 7.71 -0.16
N ALA A 144 12.34 7.42 -0.29
CA ALA A 144 12.90 6.08 -0.11
C ALA A 144 13.19 5.72 1.36
N SER A 145 13.08 6.68 2.28
CA SER A 145 13.39 6.44 3.70
C SER A 145 12.31 5.60 4.38
N SER A 146 12.72 4.59 5.15
CA SER A 146 11.80 3.75 5.93
C SER A 146 10.92 4.60 6.85
N LEU A 147 9.62 4.27 6.89
CA LEU A 147 8.64 4.91 7.76
C LEU A 147 8.29 4.03 8.95
N TYR A 148 9.05 2.96 9.19
CA TYR A 148 8.86 2.10 10.34
C TYR A 148 9.32 2.78 11.63
N GLU A 149 8.45 2.75 12.63
CA GLU A 149 8.74 3.22 13.98
C GLU A 149 8.46 2.08 14.97
N LYS A 150 9.49 1.67 15.71
CA LYS A 150 9.37 0.58 16.69
C LYS A 150 8.46 1.05 17.83
N ARG A 151 7.38 0.30 18.09
CA ARG A 151 6.34 0.64 19.10
C ARG A 151 5.64 1.97 18.81
N TYR A 152 5.29 2.21 17.54
CA TYR A 152 4.44 3.34 17.15
C TYR A 152 3.16 3.41 18.00
N VAL A 153 2.82 4.60 18.51
CA VAL A 153 1.60 4.89 19.25
C VAL A 153 0.80 5.89 18.42
N TYR A 154 -0.48 5.57 18.18
CA TYR A 154 -1.42 6.43 17.46
C TYR A 154 -1.82 7.67 18.27
#